data_AF-G7K4I3-F1
#
_entry.id   AF-G7K4I3-F1
#
_cell.length_a   1.000
_cell.length_b   1.000
_cell.length_c   1.000
_cell.angle_alpha   90.00
_cell.angle_beta   90.00
_cell.angle_gamma   90.00
#
_symmetry.space_group_name_H-M   'P 1'
#
loop_
_entity.id
_entity.type
_entity.pdbx_description
1 polymer ?
#
loop_
_entity_poly.entity_id
_entity_poly.type
_entity_poly.pdbx_seq_one_letter_code
_entity_poly.pdbx_strand_id
1 'polypeptide(L)'
;MSDNQLSLPVKLSYANKLNYDLYKVNIFILLFFQGFHNWTLNPFHMMGVAGVLGAALLCAIHGATVENTLFEDGDGANTFRAFNPTQAEETYSMVNQFDLVHIHFLSTQPFFSTFSIEVINF
;
A
#
# COMPACT_ATOMS: atom_id res chain seq x y z
N MET A 1 0.70 -32.08 26.25
CA MET A 1 1.17 -30.68 26.22
C MET A 1 -0.10 -29.83 26.17
N SER A 2 -0.51 -29.22 27.29
CA SER A 2 -1.82 -28.58 27.44
C SER A 2 -1.80 -27.18 26.85
N ASP A 3 -2.49 -26.98 25.74
CA ASP A 3 -2.63 -25.66 25.15
C ASP A 3 -3.39 -24.74 26.10
N ASN A 4 -2.73 -23.62 26.37
CA ASN A 4 -3.04 -22.55 27.28
C ASN A 4 -4.31 -21.82 26.81
N GLN A 5 -5.50 -22.35 27.12
CA GLN A 5 -6.78 -21.70 26.82
C GLN A 5 -7.11 -20.66 27.89
N LEU A 6 -6.43 -19.51 27.84
CA LEU A 6 -6.89 -18.30 28.53
C LEU A 6 -8.37 -18.05 28.16
N SER A 7 -9.20 -17.79 29.17
CA SER A 7 -10.63 -17.56 28.96
C SER A 7 -10.84 -16.33 28.07
N LEU A 8 -11.89 -16.36 27.22
CA LEU A 8 -12.30 -15.25 26.35
C LEU A 8 -12.25 -13.86 27.03
N PRO A 9 -12.74 -13.66 28.27
CA PRO A 9 -12.64 -12.36 28.93
C PRO A 9 -11.19 -11.92 29.20
N VAL A 10 -10.28 -12.87 29.49
CA VAL A 10 -8.87 -12.55 29.70
C VAL A 10 -8.16 -12.25 28.38
N LYS A 11 -8.44 -13.00 27.31
CA LYS A 11 -7.95 -12.69 25.95
C LYS A 11 -8.41 -11.30 25.49
N LEU A 12 -9.67 -10.94 25.76
CA LEU A 12 -10.23 -9.62 25.44
C LEU A 12 -9.59 -8.51 26.28
N SER A 13 -9.31 -8.75 27.57
CA SER A 13 -8.60 -7.80 28.42
C SER A 13 -7.17 -7.54 27.93
N TYR A 14 -6.44 -8.58 27.51
CA TYR A 14 -5.10 -8.41 26.93
C TYR A 14 -5.15 -7.72 25.57
N ALA A 15 -6.09 -8.08 24.71
CA ALA A 15 -6.28 -7.41 23.42
C ALA A 15 -6.63 -5.92 23.61
N ASN A 16 -7.53 -5.58 24.53
CA ASN A 16 -7.89 -4.20 24.85
C ASN A 16 -6.72 -3.43 25.47
N LYS A 17 -5.91 -4.08 26.30
CA LYS A 17 -4.70 -3.47 26.87
C LYS A 17 -3.64 -3.23 25.80
N LEU A 18 -3.39 -4.20 24.92
CA LEU A 18 -2.45 -4.04 23.80
C LEU A 18 -2.92 -2.96 22.81
N ASN A 19 -4.22 -2.93 22.52
CA ASN A 19 -4.83 -1.88 21.72
C ASN A 19 -4.66 -0.51 22.38
N TYR A 20 -5.04 -0.37 23.65
CA TYR A 20 -4.85 0.87 24.40
C TYR A 20 -3.39 1.30 24.45
N ASP A 21 -2.46 0.39 24.74
CA ASP A 21 -1.02 0.67 24.79
C ASP A 21 -0.50 1.08 23.39
N LEU A 22 -0.95 0.42 22.32
CA LEU A 22 -0.60 0.75 20.94
C LEU A 22 -1.12 2.14 20.55
N TYR A 23 -2.42 2.41 20.71
CA TYR A 23 -3.00 3.70 20.35
C TYR A 23 -2.44 4.83 21.21
N LYS A 24 -2.25 4.59 22.52
CA LYS A 24 -1.69 5.57 23.45
C LYS A 24 -0.25 5.92 23.11
N VAL A 25 0.59 4.94 22.80
CA VAL A 25 1.99 5.20 22.41
C VAL A 25 2.04 5.88 21.04
N ASN A 26 1.26 5.42 20.06
CA ASN A 26 1.29 6.00 18.72
C ASN A 26 0.77 7.45 18.73
N ILE A 27 -0.41 7.71 19.32
CA ILE A 27 -0.98 9.06 19.33
C ILE A 27 -0.16 10.02 20.19
N PHE A 28 0.40 9.55 21.31
CA PHE A 28 1.25 10.37 22.17
C PHE A 28 2.52 10.81 21.42
N ILE A 29 3.19 9.91 20.69
CA ILE A 29 4.38 10.24 19.91
C ILE A 29 4.04 11.24 18.80
N LEU A 30 3.00 10.97 18.01
CA LEU A 30 2.62 11.84 16.90
C LEU A 30 2.26 13.25 17.39
N LEU A 31 1.47 13.38 18.47
CA LEU A 31 1.06 14.67 19.02
C LEU A 31 2.20 15.37 19.76
N PHE A 32 3.10 14.64 20.42
CA PHE A 32 4.28 15.22 21.07
C PHE A 32 5.24 15.82 20.04
N PHE A 33 5.58 15.07 18.99
CA PHE A 33 6.44 15.57 17.90
C PHE A 33 5.78 16.71 17.14
N GLN A 34 4.47 16.67 16.95
CA GLN A 34 3.77 17.79 16.31
C GLN A 34 3.75 19.04 17.22
N GLY A 35 3.39 18.89 18.49
CA GLY A 35 3.24 20.00 19.43
C GLY A 35 4.55 20.70 19.81
N PHE A 36 5.67 19.96 19.85
CA PHE A 36 6.97 20.52 20.25
C PHE A 36 7.96 20.72 19.09
N HIS A 37 7.82 19.99 17.98
CA HIS A 37 8.77 20.03 16.87
C HIS A 37 8.15 20.39 15.52
N ASN A 38 6.83 20.65 15.46
CA ASN A 38 6.10 21.00 14.24
C ASN A 38 6.43 20.04 13.07
N TRP A 39 6.52 18.75 13.40
CA TRP A 39 7.14 17.73 12.57
C TRP A 39 6.51 17.59 11.18
N THR A 40 5.19 17.76 11.05
CA THR A 40 4.51 17.69 9.75
C THR A 40 4.99 18.73 8.75
N LEU A 41 5.51 19.87 9.21
CA LEU A 41 6.04 20.95 8.38
C LEU A 41 7.53 20.79 8.06
N ASN A 42 8.18 19.73 8.55
CA ASN A 42 9.56 19.43 8.20
C ASN A 42 9.65 18.88 6.75
N PRO A 43 10.48 19.45 5.87
CA PRO A 43 10.64 18.96 4.50
C PRO A 43 11.05 17.49 4.40
N PHE A 44 11.86 16.97 5.33
CA PHE A 44 12.22 15.55 5.36
C PHE A 44 11.04 14.65 5.72
N HIS A 45 10.12 15.13 6.57
CA HIS A 45 8.88 14.41 6.86
C HIS A 45 7.96 14.40 5.64
N MET A 46 7.79 15.55 4.99
CA MET A 46 6.98 15.65 3.75
C MET A 46 7.53 14.75 2.65
N MET A 47 8.86 14.70 2.45
CA MET A 47 9.50 13.76 1.52
C MET A 47 9.27 12.30 1.93
N GLY A 48 9.36 11.98 3.22
CA GLY A 48 9.08 10.63 3.73
C GLY A 48 7.65 10.19 3.46
N VAL A 49 6.67 11.05 3.75
CA VAL A 49 5.24 10.79 3.46
C VAL A 49 5.00 10.63 1.97
N ALA A 50 5.56 11.51 1.13
CA ALA A 50 5.47 11.38 -0.32
C ALA A 50 6.09 10.06 -0.83
N GLY A 51 7.20 9.62 -0.24
CA GLY A 51 7.83 8.34 -0.56
C GLY A 51 6.96 7.13 -0.19
N VAL A 52 6.39 7.12 1.02
CA VAL A 52 5.51 6.01 1.46
C VAL A 52 4.22 5.95 0.63
N LEU A 53 3.58 7.09 0.42
CA LEU A 53 2.36 7.16 -0.40
C LEU A 53 2.64 6.84 -1.87
N GLY A 54 3.75 7.34 -2.42
CA GLY A 54 4.18 7.04 -3.78
C GLY A 54 4.49 5.56 -3.98
N ALA A 55 5.20 4.92 -3.05
CA ALA A 55 5.48 3.48 -3.11
C ALA A 55 4.19 2.64 -3.01
N ALA A 56 3.25 3.01 -2.13
CA ALA A 56 1.95 2.35 -2.04
C ALA A 56 1.13 2.50 -3.33
N LEU A 57 1.13 3.69 -3.93
CA LEU A 57 0.48 3.95 -5.22
C LEU A 57 1.10 3.11 -6.34
N LEU A 58 2.43 3.10 -6.46
CA LEU A 58 3.13 2.29 -7.46
C LEU A 58 2.91 0.79 -7.25
N CYS A 59 2.87 0.32 -6.00
CA CYS A 59 2.54 -1.07 -5.67
C CYS A 59 1.13 -1.45 -6.15
N ALA A 60 0.13 -0.59 -5.91
CA ALA A 60 -1.23 -0.81 -6.37
C ALA A 60 -1.35 -0.79 -7.90
N ILE A 61 -0.70 0.18 -8.57
CA ILE A 61 -0.69 0.25 -10.04
C ILE A 61 0.00 -0.99 -10.65
N HIS A 62 1.14 -1.39 -10.11
CA HIS A 62 1.86 -2.58 -10.59
C HIS A 62 1.01 -3.84 -10.44
N GLY A 63 0.42 -4.09 -9.26
CA GLY A 63 -0.44 -5.24 -9.02
C GLY A 63 -1.65 -5.28 -9.98
N ALA A 64 -2.37 -4.16 -10.10
CA ALA A 64 -3.55 -4.08 -10.95
C ALA A 64 -3.22 -4.26 -12.45
N THR A 65 -2.09 -3.74 -12.91
CA THR A 65 -1.70 -3.85 -14.32
C THR A 65 -1.21 -5.25 -14.69
N VAL A 66 -0.51 -5.93 -13.79
CA VAL A 66 -0.13 -7.34 -13.98
C VAL A 66 -1.38 -8.22 -14.06
N GLU A 67 -2.32 -8.06 -13.11
CA GLU A 67 -3.55 -8.86 -13.08
C GLU A 67 -4.44 -8.64 -14.32
N ASN A 68 -4.50 -7.41 -14.83
CA ASN A 68 -5.29 -7.07 -16.02
C ASN A 68 -4.64 -7.47 -17.36
N THR A 69 -3.41 -7.97 -17.35
CA THR A 69 -2.68 -8.33 -18.58
C THR A 69 -2.15 -9.76 -18.57
N LEU A 70 -2.64 -10.59 -17.64
CA LEU A 70 -2.40 -12.03 -17.62
C LEU A 70 -2.86 -12.67 -18.93
N PHE A 71 -2.09 -13.67 -19.39
CA PHE A 71 -2.54 -14.55 -20.46
C PHE A 71 -3.61 -15.53 -19.95
N GLU A 72 -4.52 -15.93 -20.83
CA GLU A 72 -5.52 -16.96 -20.54
C GLU A 72 -4.90 -18.35 -20.67
N ASP A 73 -4.09 -18.74 -19.67
CA ASP A 73 -3.31 -19.99 -19.68
C ASP A 73 -4.04 -21.18 -19.00
N GLY A 74 -5.34 -21.04 -18.68
CA GLY A 74 -6.15 -22.12 -18.11
C GLY A 74 -7.66 -21.87 -18.17
N ASP A 75 -8.45 -22.95 -18.11
CA ASP A 75 -9.92 -22.91 -18.27
C ASP A 75 -10.69 -22.52 -16.98
N GLY A 76 -9.96 -22.33 -15.87
CA GLY A 76 -10.55 -22.00 -14.58
C GLY A 76 -10.82 -20.51 -14.44
N ALA A 77 -11.91 -20.15 -13.77
CA ALA A 77 -12.19 -18.75 -13.40
C ALA A 77 -11.12 -18.15 -12.46
N ASN A 78 -10.25 -18.98 -11.86
CA ASN A 78 -9.13 -18.56 -11.04
C ASN A 78 -7.81 -18.60 -11.83
N THR A 79 -7.28 -17.43 -12.16
CA THR A 79 -6.04 -17.29 -12.93
C THR A 79 -4.79 -17.77 -12.16
N PHE A 80 -4.83 -17.80 -10.83
CA PHE A 80 -3.68 -18.22 -10.00
C PHE A 80 -3.18 -19.65 -10.25
N ARG A 81 -4.05 -20.56 -10.72
CA ARG A 81 -3.66 -21.97 -10.95
C ARG A 81 -2.98 -22.20 -12.29
N ALA A 82 -3.05 -21.22 -13.20
CA ALA A 82 -2.42 -21.28 -14.51
C ALA A 82 -0.92 -20.97 -14.45
N PHE A 83 -0.45 -20.34 -13.35
CA PHE A 83 0.97 -20.03 -13.16
C PHE A 83 1.78 -21.25 -12.72
N ASN A 84 2.95 -21.46 -13.34
CA ASN A 84 3.96 -22.42 -12.91
C ASN A 84 5.30 -21.72 -12.61
N PRO A 85 5.88 -21.87 -11.39
CA PRO A 85 7.17 -21.26 -11.05
C PRO A 85 8.35 -21.62 -11.97
N THR A 86 8.28 -22.73 -12.74
CA THR A 86 9.33 -23.15 -13.67
C THR A 86 9.00 -22.88 -15.14
N GLN A 87 7.93 -22.13 -15.43
CA GLN A 87 7.60 -21.77 -16.82
C GLN A 87 8.67 -20.84 -17.41
N ALA A 88 8.94 -21.00 -18.71
CA ALA A 88 9.91 -20.16 -19.42
C ALA A 88 9.27 -18.87 -19.97
N GLU A 89 7.96 -18.87 -20.17
CA GLU A 89 7.20 -17.77 -20.75
C GLU A 89 6.70 -16.81 -19.65
N GLU A 90 6.67 -15.52 -19.98
CA GLU A 90 6.10 -14.49 -19.12
C GLU A 90 4.60 -14.74 -18.91
N THR A 91 4.08 -14.56 -17.70
CA THR A 91 2.66 -14.82 -17.37
C THR A 91 1.72 -13.70 -17.84
N TYR A 92 2.27 -12.58 -18.28
CA TYR A 92 1.51 -11.40 -18.67
C TYR A 92 2.14 -10.66 -19.86
N SER A 93 1.34 -9.89 -20.57
CA SER A 93 1.81 -9.11 -21.72
C SER A 93 2.44 -7.79 -21.29
N MET A 94 3.77 -7.71 -21.31
CA MET A 94 4.52 -6.47 -21.07
C MET A 94 4.10 -5.33 -22.02
N VAL A 95 3.76 -5.65 -23.27
CA VAL A 95 3.32 -4.66 -24.27
C VAL A 95 1.98 -4.06 -23.87
N ASN A 96 0.99 -4.90 -23.57
CA ASN A 96 -0.32 -4.43 -23.15
C ASN A 96 -0.24 -3.67 -21.82
N GLN A 97 0.60 -4.15 -20.89
CA GLN A 97 0.82 -3.47 -19.63
C GLN A 97 1.40 -2.07 -19.83
N PHE A 98 2.39 -1.92 -20.71
CA PHE A 98 2.96 -0.62 -21.02
C PHE A 98 1.91 0.34 -21.59
N ASP A 99 1.10 -0.13 -22.53
CA ASP A 99 0.01 0.67 -23.11
C ASP A 99 -1.03 1.06 -22.06
N LEU A 100 -1.43 0.13 -21.18
CA LEU A 100 -2.37 0.41 -20.09
C LEU A 100 -1.81 1.43 -19.10
N VAL A 101 -0.53 1.32 -18.72
CA VAL A 101 0.14 2.30 -17.85
C VAL A 101 0.19 3.66 -18.54
N HIS A 102 0.48 3.71 -19.84
CA HIS A 102 0.51 4.95 -20.60
C HIS A 102 -0.88 5.62 -20.64
N ILE A 103 -1.94 4.85 -20.92
CA ILE A 103 -3.32 5.34 -20.92
C ILE A 103 -3.72 5.85 -19.53
N HIS A 104 -3.42 5.10 -18.48
CA HIS A 104 -3.69 5.52 -17.10
C HIS A 104 -2.94 6.81 -16.76
N PHE A 105 -1.67 6.93 -17.15
CA PHE A 105 -0.88 8.14 -16.95
C PHE A 105 -1.52 9.33 -17.66
N LEU A 106 -1.88 9.21 -18.93
CA LEU A 106 -2.54 10.29 -19.70
C LEU A 106 -3.87 10.72 -19.06
N SER A 107 -4.67 9.76 -18.59
CA SER A 107 -5.96 10.06 -17.94
C SER A 107 -5.84 10.77 -16.59
N THR A 108 -4.72 10.61 -15.90
CA THR A 108 -4.48 11.15 -14.55
C THR A 108 -3.63 12.44 -14.55
N GLN A 109 -3.12 12.88 -15.71
CA GLN A 109 -2.36 14.14 -15.83
C GLN A 109 -3.06 15.38 -15.24
N PRO A 110 -4.39 15.59 -15.40
CA PRO A 110 -5.07 16.77 -14.83
C PRO A 110 -5.07 16.77 -13.29
N PHE A 111 -5.07 15.57 -12.69
CA PHE A 111 -5.02 15.40 -11.25
C PHE A 111 -3.61 15.70 -10.71
N PHE A 112 -2.58 15.16 -11.37
CA PHE A 112 -1.19 15.39 -10.98
C PHE A 112 -0.71 16.83 -11.22
N SER A 113 -1.20 17.50 -12.27
CA SER A 113 -0.88 18.91 -12.51
C SER A 113 -1.44 19.81 -11.40
N THR A 114 -2.65 19.52 -10.91
CA THR A 114 -3.26 20.24 -9.80
C THR A 114 -2.50 19.98 -8.48
N PHE A 115 -2.18 18.72 -8.19
CA PHE A 115 -1.41 18.35 -6.98
C PHE A 115 0.01 18.94 -6.97
N SER A 116 0.69 18.97 -8.12
CA SER A 116 2.03 19.55 -8.23
C SER A 116 2.04 21.04 -7.93
N ILE A 117 0.99 21.77 -8.31
CA ILE A 117 0.86 23.20 -8.00
C ILE A 117 0.71 23.41 -6.49
N GLU A 118 -0.01 22.55 -5.77
CA GLU A 118 -0.13 22.66 -4.31
C GLU A 118 1.17 22.30 -3.57
N VAL A 119 1.95 21.33 -4.06
CA VAL A 119 3.21 20.91 -3.43
C VAL A 119 4.37 21.88 -3.68
N ILE A 120 4.41 22.56 -4.83
CA ILE A 120 5.49 23.50 -5.19
C ILE A 120 5.33 24.87 -4.49
N ASN A 121 4.14 25.19 -3.97
CA ASN A 121 3.87 26.46 -3.28
C ASN A 121 4.23 26.45 -1.78
N PHE A 122 5.04 25.48 -1.32
CA PHE A 122 5.59 25.42 0.05
C PHE A 122 7.04 25.88 0.13
#